data_AF-A0A834GJ42-F1
#
_entry.id   AF-A0A834GJ42-F1
#
_cell.length_a   1.000
_cell.length_b   1.000
_cell.length_c   1.000
_cell.angle_alpha   90.00
_cell.angle_beta   90.00
_cell.angle_gamma   90.00
#
_symmetry.space_group_name_H-M   'P 1'
#
loop_
_entity.id
_entity.type
_entity.pdbx_description
1 polymer ?
#
loop_
_entity_poly.entity_id
_entity_poly.type
_entity_poly.pdbx_seq_one_letter_code
_entity_poly.pdbx_strand_id
1 'polypeptide(L)'
;MKELFITKSIHSTTSHSLNLINRLNSTPGVPPVACVVSDGLMSFGIEAAKEVGVPEVQFWTASACSLMGYLHFRELIKRGIFPMKERKPHAVCVPFPAQGHVTPMMKLAQLLHSRGFFITYVNTEFNHKRLVRSRGPEYVEGYVGFQFKTIPDGLPPSDRDATQDPPALCASLRTNCLGPFRALLTELNSSAGTPQVSYVVSDGIMGFGREAAEELGIPEVQFWTASACGLMGYLQYPELIEKGIVPFKGT
;
A
#
# COMPACT_ATOMS: atom_id res chain seq x y z
N MET A 1 32.15 11.22 -4.65
CA MET A 1 32.04 11.53 -6.09
C MET A 1 30.59 11.52 -6.59
N LYS A 2 29.77 10.50 -6.26
CA LYS A 2 28.33 10.44 -6.65
C LYS A 2 27.46 11.59 -6.09
N GLU A 3 27.59 11.96 -4.82
CA GLU A 3 26.86 13.11 -4.24
C GLU A 3 27.16 14.43 -4.96
N LEU A 4 28.44 14.72 -5.24
CA LEU A 4 28.84 15.95 -5.91
C LEU A 4 28.26 16.05 -7.35
N PHE A 5 28.10 14.91 -8.04
CA PHE A 5 27.46 14.84 -9.36
C PHE A 5 25.95 15.07 -9.27
N ILE A 6 25.28 14.48 -8.26
CA ILE A 6 23.84 14.64 -8.03
C ILE A 6 23.53 16.11 -7.68
N THR A 7 24.29 16.72 -6.78
CA THR A 7 24.08 18.13 -6.39
C THR A 7 24.32 19.10 -7.56
N LYS A 8 25.36 18.87 -8.38
CA LYS A 8 25.60 19.66 -9.60
C LYS A 8 24.50 19.48 -10.65
N SER A 9 23.99 18.26 -10.82
CA SER A 9 22.88 17.98 -11.74
C SER A 9 21.58 18.64 -11.28
N ILE A 10 21.27 18.60 -9.97
CA ILE A 10 20.08 19.24 -9.39
C ILE A 10 20.16 20.76 -9.58
N HIS A 11 21.28 21.39 -9.19
CA HIS A 11 21.47 22.84 -9.38
C HIS A 11 21.33 23.26 -10.85
N SER A 12 21.93 22.51 -11.78
CA SER A 12 21.79 22.78 -13.21
C SER A 12 20.34 22.71 -13.67
N THR A 13 19.55 21.76 -13.16
CA THR A 13 18.15 21.55 -13.57
C THR A 13 17.22 22.61 -12.96
N THR A 14 17.48 23.05 -11.72
CA THR A 14 16.81 24.19 -11.08
C THR A 14 17.03 25.47 -11.89
N SER A 15 18.28 25.78 -12.29
CA SER A 15 18.60 26.96 -13.10
C SER A 15 17.90 26.94 -14.47
N HIS A 16 17.79 25.79 -15.13
CA HIS A 16 17.06 25.69 -16.41
C HIS A 16 15.57 25.94 -16.24
N SER A 17 14.98 25.44 -15.15
CA SER A 17 13.55 25.61 -14.84
C SER A 17 13.22 27.08 -14.55
N LEU A 18 14.07 27.77 -13.80
CA LEU A 18 13.96 29.21 -13.55
C LEU A 18 14.07 30.04 -14.83
N ASN A 19 15.05 29.72 -15.68
CA ASN A 19 15.23 30.38 -16.96
C ASN A 19 13.99 30.20 -17.85
N LEU A 20 13.36 29.03 -17.84
CA LEU A 20 12.13 28.80 -18.56
C LEU A 20 10.96 29.63 -18.03
N ILE A 21 10.76 29.66 -16.70
CA ILE A 21 9.68 30.43 -16.07
C ILE A 21 9.86 31.93 -16.34
N ASN A 22 11.07 32.45 -16.19
CA ASN A 22 11.38 33.86 -16.47
C ASN A 22 11.15 34.23 -17.94
N ARG A 23 11.48 33.32 -18.87
CA ARG A 23 11.18 33.51 -20.29
C ARG A 23 9.68 33.55 -20.56
N LEU A 24 8.91 32.64 -19.96
CA LEU A 24 7.45 32.63 -20.10
C LEU A 24 6.83 33.93 -19.56
N ASN A 25 7.25 34.38 -18.38
CA ASN A 25 6.78 35.62 -17.76
C ASN A 25 7.13 36.88 -18.57
N SER A 26 8.20 36.84 -19.36
CA SER A 26 8.63 37.96 -20.20
C SER A 26 8.06 37.90 -21.63
N THR A 27 7.27 36.87 -21.97
CA THR A 27 6.76 36.67 -23.33
C THR A 27 5.52 37.54 -23.57
N PRO A 28 5.52 38.46 -24.55
CA PRO A 28 4.36 39.30 -24.85
C PRO A 28 3.15 38.46 -25.25
N GLY A 29 1.98 38.76 -24.66
CA GLY A 29 0.73 38.05 -24.94
C GLY A 29 0.57 36.71 -24.22
N VAL A 30 1.56 36.28 -23.42
CA VAL A 30 1.46 35.11 -22.55
C VAL A 30 1.21 35.58 -21.11
N PRO A 31 0.16 35.09 -20.44
CA PRO A 31 -0.06 35.39 -19.03
C PRO A 31 1.11 34.88 -18.15
N PRO A 32 1.45 35.59 -17.07
CA PRO A 32 2.50 35.15 -16.16
C PRO A 32 2.16 33.78 -15.55
N VAL A 33 3.19 32.98 -15.30
CA VAL A 33 3.07 31.68 -14.64
C VAL A 33 2.45 31.89 -13.26
N ALA A 34 1.30 31.26 -13.01
CA ALA A 34 0.57 31.39 -11.75
C ALA A 34 0.74 30.19 -10.82
N CYS A 35 1.20 29.04 -11.35
CA CYS A 35 1.44 27.81 -10.59
C CYS A 35 2.40 26.91 -11.39
N VAL A 36 3.23 26.15 -10.68
CA VAL A 36 4.07 25.09 -11.25
C VAL A 36 3.47 23.74 -10.86
N VAL A 37 3.24 22.87 -11.84
CA VAL A 37 2.89 21.46 -11.59
C VAL A 37 4.11 20.62 -11.94
N SER A 38 4.68 19.92 -10.97
CA SER A 38 5.92 19.16 -11.15
C SER A 38 5.76 17.70 -10.73
N ASP A 39 6.55 16.79 -11.31
CA ASP A 39 6.53 15.40 -10.85
C ASP A 39 7.10 15.31 -9.43
N GLY A 40 6.49 14.50 -8.56
CA GLY A 40 6.87 14.41 -7.14
C GLY A 40 8.30 13.90 -6.86
N LEU A 41 8.98 13.30 -7.85
CA LEU A 41 10.41 12.95 -7.75
C LEU A 41 11.34 14.10 -8.17
N MET A 42 10.81 15.13 -8.83
CA MET A 42 11.57 16.22 -9.45
C MET A 42 11.61 17.44 -8.51
N SER A 43 12.43 17.36 -7.47
CA SER A 43 12.54 18.41 -6.43
C SER A 43 12.93 19.80 -6.94
N PHE A 44 13.51 19.92 -8.14
CA PHE A 44 13.85 21.21 -8.76
C PHE A 44 12.61 22.06 -9.11
N GLY A 45 11.45 21.45 -9.32
CA GLY A 45 10.20 22.17 -9.57
C GLY A 45 9.75 22.98 -8.35
N ILE A 46 9.92 22.42 -7.16
CA ILE A 46 9.64 23.08 -5.87
C ILE A 46 10.52 24.32 -5.71
N GLU A 47 11.81 24.18 -5.96
CA GLU A 47 12.79 25.24 -5.76
C GLU A 47 12.58 26.38 -6.75
N ALA A 48 12.32 26.06 -8.03
CA ALA A 48 12.00 27.05 -9.05
C ALA A 48 10.69 27.80 -8.77
N ALA A 49 9.64 27.11 -8.32
CA ALA A 49 8.37 27.74 -7.96
C ALA A 49 8.51 28.67 -6.75
N LYS A 50 9.28 28.23 -5.74
CA LYS A 50 9.57 29.02 -4.53
C LYS A 50 10.33 30.30 -4.86
N GLU A 51 11.32 30.24 -5.74
CA GLU A 51 12.10 31.41 -6.17
C GLU A 51 11.27 32.43 -6.95
N VAL A 52 10.29 31.98 -7.73
CA VAL A 52 9.38 32.86 -8.49
C VAL A 52 8.17 33.30 -7.66
N GLY A 53 7.99 32.75 -6.47
CA GLY A 53 6.92 33.14 -5.54
C GLY A 53 5.53 32.61 -5.94
N VAL A 54 5.47 31.47 -6.63
CA VAL A 54 4.21 30.87 -7.10
C VAL A 54 3.95 29.52 -6.42
N PRO A 55 2.67 29.12 -6.20
CA PRO A 55 2.35 27.82 -5.63
C PRO A 55 2.83 26.68 -6.52
N GLU A 56 3.26 25.59 -5.87
CA GLU A 56 3.69 24.37 -6.52
C GLU A 56 2.74 23.22 -6.17
N VAL A 57 2.40 22.41 -7.17
CA VAL A 57 1.60 21.20 -7.01
C VAL A 57 2.41 20.00 -7.46
N GLN A 58 2.79 19.16 -6.50
CA GLN A 58 3.45 17.89 -6.79
C GLN A 58 2.46 16.87 -7.33
N PHE A 59 2.72 16.41 -8.54
CA PHE A 59 1.97 15.36 -9.22
C PHE A 59 2.76 14.06 -9.15
N TRP A 60 2.28 13.08 -8.38
CA TRP A 60 2.90 11.76 -8.31
C TRP A 60 2.32 10.85 -9.38
N THR A 61 3.13 10.56 -10.41
CA THR A 61 2.71 9.73 -11.56
C THR A 61 2.76 8.23 -11.27
N ALA A 62 3.58 7.81 -10.30
CA ALA A 62 3.70 6.41 -9.93
C ALA A 62 2.49 5.91 -9.11
N SER A 63 2.36 4.60 -8.97
CA SER A 63 1.20 4.01 -8.29
C SER A 63 1.12 4.43 -6.81
N ALA A 64 -0.08 4.32 -6.23
CA ALA A 64 -0.30 4.58 -4.81
C ALA A 64 0.63 3.72 -3.92
N CYS A 65 0.93 2.48 -4.33
CA CYS A 65 1.87 1.65 -3.58
C CYS A 65 3.32 2.13 -3.68
N SER A 66 3.74 2.71 -4.79
CA SER A 66 5.06 3.38 -4.89
C SER A 66 5.11 4.63 -4.03
N LEU A 67 4.03 5.41 -3.96
CA LEU A 67 3.93 6.58 -3.08
C LEU A 67 4.03 6.16 -1.61
N MET A 68 3.27 5.16 -1.19
CA MET A 68 3.33 4.64 0.19
C MET A 68 4.72 4.07 0.51
N GLY A 69 5.31 3.32 -0.43
CA GLY A 69 6.69 2.85 -0.30
C GLY A 69 7.68 3.99 -0.11
N TYR A 70 7.53 5.08 -0.87
CA TYR A 70 8.35 6.29 -0.78
C TYR A 70 8.16 7.04 0.54
N LEU A 71 6.92 7.33 0.92
CA LEU A 71 6.58 8.06 2.16
C LEU A 71 7.05 7.31 3.41
N HIS A 72 6.94 5.99 3.42
CA HIS A 72 7.31 5.17 4.57
C HIS A 72 8.74 4.66 4.53
N PHE A 73 9.50 4.85 3.44
CA PHE A 73 10.85 4.28 3.30
C PHE A 73 11.79 4.62 4.48
N ARG A 74 11.80 5.90 4.90
CA ARG A 74 12.61 6.34 6.05
C ARG A 74 12.13 5.71 7.35
N GLU A 75 10.83 5.53 7.51
CA GLU A 75 10.24 4.91 8.69
C GLU A 75 10.56 3.41 8.75
N LEU A 76 10.55 2.73 7.59
CA LEU A 76 10.99 1.34 7.47
C LEU A 76 12.46 1.19 7.89
N ILE A 77 13.34 2.10 7.49
CA ILE A 77 14.74 2.11 7.94
C ILE A 77 14.83 2.37 9.46
N LYS A 78 14.12 3.38 9.98
CA LYS A 78 14.12 3.70 11.43
C LYS A 78 13.66 2.52 12.28
N ARG A 79 12.66 1.78 11.81
CA ARG A 79 12.13 0.58 12.48
C ARG A 79 13.02 -0.66 12.32
N GLY A 80 14.15 -0.55 11.62
CA GLY A 80 15.06 -1.67 11.37
C GLY A 80 14.48 -2.74 10.46
N ILE A 81 13.44 -2.40 9.68
CA ILE A 81 12.80 -3.27 8.69
C ILE A 81 13.73 -3.45 7.47
N PHE A 82 14.58 -2.46 7.22
CA PHE A 82 15.57 -2.48 6.14
C PHE A 82 16.95 -1.98 6.63
N PRO A 83 18.08 -2.61 6.23
CA PRO A 83 18.18 -3.83 5.44
C PRO A 83 17.77 -5.07 6.26
N MET A 84 17.20 -6.06 5.58
CA MET A 84 16.69 -7.26 6.25
C MET A 84 17.84 -8.10 6.84
N LYS A 85 17.68 -8.61 8.06
CA LYS A 85 18.66 -9.46 8.77
C LYS A 85 18.88 -10.81 8.05
N GLU A 86 19.98 -11.50 8.37
CA GLU A 86 20.49 -12.75 7.74
C GLU A 86 19.55 -13.99 7.74
N ARG A 87 18.33 -13.88 8.30
CA ARG A 87 17.31 -14.94 8.24
C ARG A 87 16.36 -14.68 7.08
N LYS A 88 15.93 -15.74 6.38
CA LYS A 88 14.93 -15.65 5.31
C LYS A 88 13.68 -14.94 5.84
N PRO A 89 13.35 -13.72 5.38
CA PRO A 89 12.25 -12.94 5.93
C PRO A 89 10.92 -13.58 5.56
N HIS A 90 9.97 -13.60 6.48
CA HIS A 90 8.64 -14.17 6.26
C HIS A 90 7.59 -13.07 6.24
N ALA A 91 6.91 -12.90 5.11
CA ALA A 91 5.77 -12.00 4.99
C ALA A 91 4.45 -12.78 4.96
N VAL A 92 3.49 -12.36 5.78
CA VAL A 92 2.11 -12.83 5.77
C VAL A 92 1.26 -11.80 5.03
N CYS A 93 0.72 -12.17 3.87
CA CYS A 93 -0.07 -11.27 3.02
C CYS A 93 -1.57 -11.50 3.23
N VAL A 94 -2.31 -10.44 3.57
CA VAL A 94 -3.74 -10.48 3.90
C VAL A 94 -4.52 -9.53 2.97
N PRO A 95 -4.97 -9.99 1.80
CA PRO A 95 -5.81 -9.20 0.90
C PRO A 95 -7.21 -8.96 1.48
N PHE A 96 -7.87 -7.87 1.09
CA PHE A 96 -9.32 -7.79 1.21
C PHE A 96 -9.97 -8.83 0.28
N PRO A 97 -11.00 -9.57 0.72
CA PRO A 97 -11.56 -10.71 -0.01
C PRO A 97 -12.42 -10.36 -1.24
N ALA A 98 -12.00 -9.38 -2.05
CA ALA A 98 -12.59 -9.06 -3.35
C ALA A 98 -11.52 -9.06 -4.47
N GLN A 99 -11.93 -9.38 -5.70
CA GLN A 99 -11.03 -9.60 -6.84
C GLN A 99 -10.08 -8.43 -7.12
N GLY A 100 -10.55 -7.19 -6.95
CA GLY A 100 -9.74 -5.97 -7.13
C GLY A 100 -8.57 -5.84 -6.14
N HIS A 101 -8.61 -6.55 -5.02
CA HIS A 101 -7.61 -6.51 -3.95
C HIS A 101 -6.73 -7.78 -3.96
N VAL A 102 -7.34 -8.94 -4.17
CA VAL A 102 -6.66 -10.25 -4.23
C VAL A 102 -5.59 -10.26 -5.32
N THR A 103 -5.92 -9.81 -6.54
CA THR A 103 -4.97 -9.89 -7.67
C THR A 103 -3.73 -9.02 -7.46
N PRO A 104 -3.83 -7.73 -7.09
CA PRO A 104 -2.65 -6.91 -6.78
C PRO A 104 -1.83 -7.47 -5.62
N MET A 105 -2.47 -7.93 -4.54
CA MET A 105 -1.77 -8.52 -3.39
C MET A 105 -1.02 -9.80 -3.79
N MET A 106 -1.61 -10.64 -4.64
CA MET A 106 -0.95 -11.85 -5.16
C MET A 106 0.30 -11.51 -5.97
N LYS A 107 0.22 -10.49 -6.84
CA LYS A 107 1.40 -10.00 -7.59
C LYS A 107 2.48 -9.48 -6.66
N LEU A 108 2.12 -8.72 -5.63
CA LEU A 108 3.06 -8.25 -4.61
C LEU A 108 3.72 -9.43 -3.88
N ALA A 109 2.94 -10.42 -3.47
CA ALA A 109 3.43 -11.62 -2.79
C ALA A 109 4.44 -12.40 -3.66
N GLN A 110 4.13 -12.59 -4.95
CA GLN A 110 5.04 -13.22 -5.91
C GLN A 110 6.34 -12.41 -6.11
N LEU A 111 6.24 -11.08 -6.15
CA LEU A 111 7.42 -10.21 -6.23
C LEU A 111 8.29 -10.33 -4.97
N LEU A 112 7.70 -10.30 -3.78
CA LEU A 112 8.42 -10.50 -2.52
C LEU A 112 9.11 -11.87 -2.47
N HIS A 113 8.40 -12.94 -2.88
CA HIS A 113 8.98 -14.28 -2.98
C HIS A 113 10.19 -14.32 -3.90
N SER A 114 10.11 -13.68 -5.08
CA SER A 114 11.24 -13.57 -6.02
C SER A 114 12.46 -12.82 -5.44
N ARG A 115 12.27 -12.07 -4.35
CA ARG A 115 13.32 -11.35 -3.60
C ARG A 115 13.75 -12.07 -2.33
N GLY A 116 13.40 -13.35 -2.21
CA GLY A 116 13.89 -14.21 -1.13
C GLY A 116 12.98 -14.27 0.09
N PHE A 117 11.79 -13.65 0.06
CA PHE A 117 10.84 -13.83 1.16
C PHE A 117 10.26 -15.25 1.17
N PHE A 118 10.03 -15.77 2.36
CA PHE A 118 9.02 -16.78 2.58
C PHE A 118 7.66 -16.10 2.63
N ILE A 119 6.67 -16.62 1.92
CA ILE A 119 5.34 -16.04 1.83
C ILE A 119 4.31 -16.98 2.44
N THR A 120 3.47 -16.44 3.32
CA THR A 120 2.17 -17.04 3.65
C THR A 120 1.07 -16.12 3.11
N TYR A 121 0.32 -16.59 2.14
CA TYR A 121 -0.81 -15.87 1.57
C TYR A 121 -2.11 -16.32 2.25
N VAL A 122 -2.82 -15.40 2.89
CA VAL A 122 -4.02 -15.70 3.67
C VAL A 122 -5.26 -15.44 2.83
N ASN A 123 -6.06 -16.48 2.61
CA ASN A 123 -7.37 -16.36 2.00
C ASN A 123 -8.47 -16.42 3.07
N THR A 124 -9.65 -15.86 2.79
CA THR A 124 -10.85 -16.33 3.48
C THR A 124 -11.18 -17.73 3.00
N GLU A 125 -11.80 -18.56 3.85
CA GLU A 125 -12.24 -19.90 3.45
C GLU A 125 -13.14 -19.88 2.20
N PHE A 126 -14.03 -18.88 2.10
CA PHE A 126 -14.89 -18.67 0.94
C PHE A 126 -14.07 -18.46 -0.34
N ASN A 127 -13.11 -17.53 -0.33
CA ASN A 127 -12.28 -17.26 -1.51
C ASN A 127 -11.31 -18.40 -1.83
N HIS A 128 -10.81 -19.11 -0.82
CA HIS A 128 -10.00 -20.30 -1.02
C HIS A 128 -10.77 -21.37 -1.79
N LYS A 129 -12.01 -21.68 -1.39
CA LYS A 129 -12.90 -22.61 -2.11
C LYS A 129 -13.15 -22.17 -3.56
N ARG A 130 -13.33 -20.87 -3.80
CA ARG A 130 -13.49 -20.32 -5.17
C ARG A 130 -12.22 -20.46 -6.01
N LEU A 131 -11.04 -20.26 -5.41
CA LEU A 131 -9.75 -20.46 -6.09
C LEU A 131 -9.55 -21.92 -6.47
N VAL A 132 -9.78 -22.85 -5.54
CA VAL A 132 -9.72 -24.30 -5.81
C VAL A 132 -10.63 -24.69 -6.96
N ARG A 133 -11.87 -24.20 -6.97
CA ARG A 133 -12.82 -24.51 -8.05
C ARG A 133 -12.41 -23.95 -9.41
N SER A 134 -11.83 -22.75 -9.43
CA SER A 134 -11.50 -22.07 -10.70
C SER A 134 -10.12 -22.43 -11.26
N ARG A 135 -9.19 -22.88 -10.41
CA ARG A 135 -7.78 -23.12 -10.79
C ARG A 135 -7.23 -24.49 -10.39
N GLY A 136 -8.01 -25.31 -9.70
CA GLY A 136 -7.60 -26.61 -9.17
C GLY A 136 -7.04 -26.52 -7.74
N PRO A 137 -7.09 -27.62 -6.97
CA PRO A 137 -6.48 -27.69 -5.64
C PRO A 137 -4.96 -27.48 -5.67
N GLU A 138 -4.29 -27.87 -6.74
CA GLU A 138 -2.84 -27.74 -6.91
C GLU A 138 -2.39 -26.27 -6.87
N TYR A 139 -3.27 -25.35 -7.28
CA TYR A 139 -2.98 -23.91 -7.25
C TYR A 139 -2.77 -23.38 -5.82
N VAL A 140 -3.47 -23.95 -4.83
CA VAL A 140 -3.43 -23.51 -3.43
C VAL A 140 -2.55 -24.41 -2.55
N GLU A 141 -1.98 -25.49 -3.09
CA GLU A 141 -0.97 -26.29 -2.38
C GLU A 141 0.30 -25.46 -2.10
N GLY A 142 0.55 -24.42 -2.89
CA GLY A 142 1.73 -23.59 -2.77
C GLY A 142 2.97 -24.28 -3.38
N TYR A 143 4.14 -23.74 -3.07
CA TYR A 143 5.42 -24.24 -3.56
C TYR A 143 6.55 -23.80 -2.60
N VAL A 144 7.80 -24.17 -2.90
CA VAL A 144 8.93 -23.91 -1.99
C VAL A 144 9.01 -22.42 -1.62
N GLY A 145 8.80 -22.14 -0.33
CA GLY A 145 8.81 -20.78 0.22
C GLY A 145 7.55 -19.95 -0.01
N PHE A 146 6.47 -20.55 -0.51
CA PHE A 146 5.17 -19.89 -0.72
C PHE A 146 4.05 -20.84 -0.31
N GLN A 147 3.29 -20.50 0.72
CA GLN A 147 2.15 -21.30 1.18
C GLN A 147 0.86 -20.49 1.24
N PHE A 148 -0.26 -21.19 1.16
CA PHE A 148 -1.57 -20.63 1.40
C PHE A 148 -2.10 -21.06 2.76
N LYS A 149 -2.73 -20.13 3.48
CA LYS A 149 -3.47 -20.40 4.71
C LYS A 149 -4.87 -19.80 4.60
N THR A 150 -5.79 -20.27 5.42
CA THR A 150 -7.17 -19.80 5.42
C THR A 150 -7.60 -19.32 6.79
N ILE A 151 -8.48 -18.32 6.80
CA ILE A 151 -9.21 -17.89 7.99
C ILE A 151 -10.72 -17.79 7.67
N PRO A 152 -11.60 -18.00 8.64
CA PRO A 152 -13.03 -17.74 8.45
C PRO A 152 -13.28 -16.22 8.33
N ASP A 153 -14.25 -15.84 7.49
CA ASP A 153 -14.68 -14.45 7.35
C ASP A 153 -15.87 -14.08 8.24
N GLY A 154 -16.44 -15.05 8.94
CA GLY A 154 -17.55 -14.90 9.90
C GLY A 154 -18.94 -14.76 9.26
N LEU A 155 -19.05 -14.86 7.93
CA LEU A 155 -20.33 -14.84 7.26
C LEU A 155 -20.98 -16.24 7.20
N PRO A 156 -22.32 -16.32 7.17
CA PRO A 156 -23.00 -17.58 6.88
C PRO A 156 -22.62 -18.09 5.48
N PRO A 157 -22.77 -19.40 5.21
CA PRO A 157 -22.55 -19.95 3.88
C PRO A 157 -23.31 -19.14 2.82
N SER A 158 -22.58 -18.64 1.83
CA SER A 158 -23.15 -17.92 0.68
C SER A 158 -23.27 -18.85 -0.53
N ASP A 159 -24.07 -18.46 -1.52
CA ASP A 159 -24.10 -19.13 -2.80
C ASP A 159 -22.68 -19.14 -3.40
N ARG A 160 -22.27 -20.30 -3.87
CA ARG A 160 -20.97 -20.56 -4.49
C ARG A 160 -20.68 -19.65 -5.71
N ASP A 161 -21.72 -19.14 -6.37
CA ASP A 161 -21.60 -18.28 -7.56
C ASP A 161 -21.94 -16.81 -7.29
N ALA A 162 -22.34 -16.46 -6.07
CA ALA A 162 -22.61 -15.08 -5.68
C ALA A 162 -21.35 -14.35 -5.22
N THR A 163 -21.33 -13.03 -5.48
CA THR A 163 -20.43 -12.12 -4.77
C THR A 163 -21.01 -11.88 -3.38
N GLN A 164 -20.19 -11.99 -2.33
CA GLN A 164 -20.62 -11.65 -0.98
C GLN A 164 -21.07 -10.19 -0.90
N ASP A 165 -22.13 -9.92 -0.15
CA ASP A 165 -22.63 -8.56 0.07
C ASP A 165 -21.52 -7.67 0.67
N PRO A 166 -21.06 -6.61 -0.02
CA PRO A 166 -19.88 -5.86 0.42
C PRO A 166 -20.05 -5.21 1.80
N PRO A 167 -21.18 -4.56 2.15
CA PRO A 167 -21.39 -4.04 3.50
C PRO A 167 -21.34 -5.12 4.59
N ALA A 168 -22.05 -6.24 4.41
CA ALA A 168 -22.04 -7.34 5.39
C ALA A 168 -20.65 -7.96 5.54
N LEU A 169 -19.92 -8.15 4.43
CA LEU A 169 -18.55 -8.64 4.44
C LEU A 169 -17.62 -7.68 5.20
N CYS A 170 -17.66 -6.39 4.89
CA CYS A 170 -16.89 -5.38 5.62
C CYS A 170 -17.20 -5.37 7.12
N ALA A 171 -18.47 -5.50 7.51
CA ALA A 171 -18.85 -5.59 8.91
C ALA A 171 -18.31 -6.85 9.58
N SER A 172 -18.48 -8.01 8.93
CA SER A 172 -18.06 -9.29 9.47
C SER A 172 -16.54 -9.40 9.63
N LEU A 173 -15.76 -8.94 8.65
CA LEU A 173 -14.30 -8.97 8.72
C LEU A 173 -13.76 -8.15 9.90
N ARG A 174 -14.39 -7.00 10.19
CA ARG A 174 -13.99 -6.15 11.33
C ARG A 174 -14.19 -6.84 12.67
N THR A 175 -15.20 -7.69 12.82
CA THR A 175 -15.56 -8.28 14.12
C THR A 175 -15.03 -9.70 14.30
N ASN A 176 -14.88 -10.46 13.22
CA ASN A 176 -14.68 -11.91 13.31
C ASN A 176 -13.27 -12.38 12.93
N CYS A 177 -12.45 -11.57 12.25
CA CYS A 177 -11.17 -12.04 11.72
C CYS A 177 -9.98 -11.88 12.67
N LEU A 178 -10.04 -10.99 13.66
CA LEU A 178 -8.92 -10.72 14.58
C LEU A 178 -8.45 -11.97 15.32
N GLY A 179 -9.38 -12.66 16.00
CA GLY A 179 -9.07 -13.87 16.77
C GLY A 179 -8.44 -14.99 15.92
N PRO A 180 -9.09 -15.41 14.81
CA PRO A 180 -8.53 -16.40 13.90
C PRO A 180 -7.18 -16.00 13.29
N PHE A 181 -7.03 -14.74 12.89
CA PHE A 181 -5.77 -14.28 12.29
C PHE A 181 -4.63 -14.25 13.30
N ARG A 182 -4.88 -13.82 14.55
CA ARG A 182 -3.91 -13.90 15.63
C ARG A 182 -3.49 -15.34 15.92
N ALA A 183 -4.45 -16.27 15.98
CA ALA A 183 -4.15 -17.68 16.19
C ALA A 183 -3.25 -18.24 15.08
N LEU A 184 -3.53 -17.87 13.82
CA LEU A 184 -2.69 -18.23 12.68
C LEU A 184 -1.25 -17.68 12.80
N LEU A 185 -1.07 -16.42 13.17
CA LEU A 185 0.27 -15.84 13.37
C LEU A 185 1.05 -16.56 14.47
N THR A 186 0.39 -16.91 15.57
CA THR A 186 0.99 -17.69 16.67
C THR A 186 1.40 -19.10 16.24
N GLU A 187 0.55 -19.79 15.46
CA GLU A 187 0.85 -21.10 14.87
C GLU A 187 2.09 -21.02 13.98
N LEU A 188 2.12 -20.04 13.06
CA LEU A 188 3.24 -19.85 12.14
C LEU A 188 4.56 -19.59 12.87
N ASN A 189 4.54 -18.83 13.97
CA ASN A 189 5.72 -18.54 14.77
C ASN A 189 6.21 -19.71 15.63
N SER A 190 5.36 -20.72 15.84
CA SER A 190 5.68 -21.91 16.63
C SER A 190 6.05 -23.12 15.76
N SER A 191 5.83 -23.05 14.44
CA SER A 191 6.11 -24.15 13.50
C SER A 191 7.61 -24.25 13.16
N ALA A 192 8.21 -25.41 13.43
CA ALA A 192 9.63 -25.67 13.15
C ALA A 192 9.99 -25.69 11.65
N GLY A 193 9.00 -25.77 10.76
CA GLY A 193 9.19 -25.84 9.30
C GLY A 193 9.04 -24.51 8.56
N THR A 194 8.66 -23.43 9.25
CA THR A 194 8.43 -22.12 8.65
C THR A 194 9.29 -21.07 9.36
N PRO A 195 9.94 -20.12 8.64
CA PRO A 195 10.62 -19.02 9.30
C PRO A 195 9.63 -18.19 10.14
N GLN A 196 10.09 -17.62 11.25
CA GLN A 196 9.25 -16.73 12.06
C GLN A 196 8.74 -15.56 11.23
N VAL A 197 7.47 -15.21 11.43
CA VAL A 197 6.80 -14.10 10.76
C VAL A 197 7.59 -12.82 11.06
N SER A 198 8.09 -12.21 9.99
CA SER A 198 8.88 -10.98 10.06
C SER A 198 8.01 -9.76 9.74
N TYR A 199 6.99 -9.93 8.90
CA TYR A 199 6.12 -8.85 8.44
C TYR A 199 4.69 -9.35 8.24
N VAL A 200 3.73 -8.50 8.57
CA VAL A 200 2.36 -8.61 8.07
C VAL A 200 2.16 -7.55 6.98
N VAL A 201 1.62 -7.94 5.83
CA VAL A 201 1.24 -7.05 4.73
C VAL A 201 -0.26 -7.13 4.57
N SER A 202 -0.99 -6.15 5.12
CA SER A 202 -2.45 -6.15 5.10
C SER A 202 -2.97 -5.22 4.01
N ASP A 203 -4.09 -5.57 3.38
CA ASP A 203 -4.84 -4.57 2.63
C ASP A 203 -5.31 -3.44 3.57
N GLY A 204 -5.34 -2.19 3.09
CA GLY A 204 -5.68 -1.03 3.92
C GLY A 204 -7.06 -1.07 4.58
N ILE A 205 -7.98 -1.92 4.11
CA ILE A 205 -9.31 -2.12 4.71
C ILE A 205 -9.27 -3.18 5.84
N MET A 206 -8.25 -4.03 5.87
CA MET A 206 -8.12 -5.19 6.75
C MET A 206 -7.52 -4.79 8.11
N GLY A 207 -8.21 -3.93 8.84
CA GLY A 207 -7.73 -3.34 10.11
C GLY A 207 -7.30 -4.35 11.17
N PHE A 208 -7.90 -5.55 11.19
CA PHE A 208 -7.52 -6.63 12.11
C PHE A 208 -6.08 -7.13 11.88
N GLY A 209 -5.54 -6.99 10.67
CA GLY A 209 -4.18 -7.41 10.34
C GLY A 209 -3.14 -6.57 11.09
N ARG A 210 -3.38 -5.25 11.13
CA ARG A 210 -2.61 -4.30 11.92
C ARG A 210 -2.70 -4.60 13.42
N GLU A 211 -3.90 -4.79 13.93
CA GLU A 211 -4.14 -5.05 15.35
C GLU A 211 -3.46 -6.34 15.83
N ALA A 212 -3.61 -7.46 15.09
CA ALA A 212 -2.95 -8.71 15.43
C ALA A 212 -1.41 -8.62 15.36
N ALA A 213 -0.88 -7.89 14.38
CA ALA A 213 0.55 -7.68 14.24
C ALA A 213 1.10 -6.86 15.40
N GLU A 214 0.38 -5.82 15.84
CA GLU A 214 0.73 -5.00 17.00
C GLU A 214 0.73 -5.82 18.30
N GLU A 215 -0.30 -6.65 18.54
CA GLU A 215 -0.37 -7.54 19.70
C GLU A 215 0.83 -8.50 19.79
N LEU A 216 1.38 -8.91 18.65
CA LEU A 216 2.50 -9.86 18.56
C LEU A 216 3.86 -9.18 18.35
N GLY A 217 3.93 -7.85 18.33
CA GLY A 217 5.16 -7.10 18.09
C GLY A 217 5.76 -7.29 16.69
N ILE A 218 4.93 -7.66 15.70
CA ILE A 218 5.33 -7.88 14.31
C ILE A 218 5.13 -6.57 13.53
N PRO A 219 6.13 -6.09 12.76
CA PRO A 219 5.94 -4.95 11.87
C PRO A 219 4.85 -5.19 10.83
N GLU A 220 3.97 -4.20 10.65
CA GLU A 220 2.88 -4.24 9.67
C GLU A 220 3.07 -3.17 8.58
N VAL A 221 2.69 -3.54 7.35
CA VAL A 221 2.70 -2.68 6.17
C VAL A 221 1.33 -2.73 5.50
N GLN A 222 0.67 -1.58 5.43
CA GLN A 222 -0.58 -1.45 4.72
C GLN A 222 -0.37 -1.31 3.21
N PHE A 223 -1.07 -2.13 2.45
CA PHE A 223 -1.11 -2.11 0.99
C PHE A 223 -2.43 -1.53 0.51
N TRP A 224 -2.36 -0.31 -0.04
CA TRP A 224 -3.52 0.36 -0.62
C TRP A 224 -3.69 -0.02 -2.09
N THR A 225 -4.76 -0.75 -2.38
CA THR A 225 -5.06 -1.30 -3.71
C THR A 225 -5.98 -0.40 -4.55
N ALA A 226 -6.69 0.53 -3.90
CA ALA A 226 -7.57 1.49 -4.57
C ALA A 226 -6.79 2.67 -5.17
N SER A 227 -7.50 3.62 -5.81
CA SER A 227 -6.89 4.78 -6.45
C SER A 227 -6.22 5.72 -5.44
N ALA A 228 -5.18 6.43 -5.90
CA ALA A 228 -4.48 7.44 -5.09
C ALA A 228 -5.40 8.61 -4.69
N CYS A 229 -6.29 9.04 -5.59
CA CYS A 229 -7.31 10.05 -5.26
C CYS A 229 -8.31 9.53 -4.21
N GLY A 230 -8.66 8.24 -4.25
CA GLY A 230 -9.47 7.60 -3.23
C GLY A 230 -8.78 7.63 -1.87
N LEU A 231 -7.49 7.26 -1.82
CA LEU A 231 -6.67 7.36 -0.60
C LEU A 231 -6.68 8.77 -0.02
N MET A 232 -6.47 9.78 -0.86
CA MET A 232 -6.53 11.19 -0.43
C MET A 232 -7.90 11.55 0.15
N GLY A 233 -8.99 11.04 -0.44
CA GLY A 233 -10.33 11.18 0.14
C GLY A 233 -10.43 10.63 1.56
N TYR A 234 -9.86 9.45 1.84
CA TYR A 234 -9.84 8.87 3.19
C TYR A 234 -8.97 9.68 4.16
N LEU A 235 -7.77 10.10 3.73
CA LEU A 235 -6.84 10.89 4.56
C LEU A 235 -7.40 12.27 4.92
N GLN A 236 -8.15 12.89 4.00
CA GLN A 236 -8.77 14.19 4.21
C GLN A 236 -10.16 14.09 4.85
N TYR A 237 -10.70 12.89 5.06
CA TYR A 237 -12.05 12.71 5.60
C TYR A 237 -12.26 13.42 6.96
N PRO A 238 -11.31 13.37 7.93
CA PRO A 238 -11.43 14.15 9.16
C PRO A 238 -11.54 15.67 8.92
N GLU A 239 -10.74 16.20 8.00
CA GLU A 239 -10.75 17.61 7.60
C GLU A 239 -12.09 18.00 6.95
N LEU A 240 -12.68 17.10 6.15
CA LEU A 240 -13.99 17.32 5.54
C LEU A 240 -15.11 17.38 6.59
N ILE A 241 -15.00 16.60 7.67
CA ILE A 241 -15.91 16.68 8.83
C ILE A 241 -15.70 18.00 9.57
N GLU A 242 -14.46 18.37 9.86
CA GLU A 242 -14.13 19.61 10.57
C GLU A 242 -14.63 20.85 9.84
N LYS A 243 -14.54 20.85 8.50
CA LYS A 243 -15.07 21.91 7.64
C LYS A 243 -16.58 21.86 7.42
N GLY A 244 -17.28 20.89 8.00
CA GLY A 244 -18.73 20.72 7.86
C GLY A 244 -19.19 20.40 6.43
N ILE A 245 -18.30 19.85 5.60
CA ILE A 245 -18.62 19.43 4.22
C ILE A 245 -19.40 18.11 4.23
N VAL A 246 -19.11 17.24 5.20
CA VAL A 246 -19.83 15.96 5.43
C VAL A 246 -20.27 15.81 6.90
N PRO A 247 -21.37 15.09 7.18
CA PRO A 247 -22.30 14.49 6.21
C PRO A 247 -23.07 15.57 5.44
N PHE A 248 -23.39 15.29 4.17
CA PHE A 248 -24.15 16.22 3.36
C PHE A 248 -25.52 16.48 4.00
N LYS A 249 -25.94 17.74 4.06
CA LYS A 249 -27.29 18.09 4.50
C LYS A 249 -28.27 17.48 3.50
N GLY A 250 -29.23 16.70 3.99
CA GLY A 250 -30.24 16.06 3.14
C GLY A 250 -31.04 17.10 2.35
N THR A 251 -31.28 16.81 1.07
CA THR A 251 -32.33 17.45 0.27
C THR A 251 -33.70 16.93 0.65
#